data_AF-A0A9X2VUU3-F1
#
_entry.id   AF-A0A9X2VUU3-F1
#
_cell.length_a   1.000
_cell.length_b   1.000
_cell.length_c   1.000
_cell.angle_alpha   90.00
_cell.angle_beta   90.00
_cell.angle_gamma   90.00
#
_symmetry.space_group_name_H-M   'P 1'
#
loop_
_entity.id
_entity.type
_entity.pdbx_description
1 polymer ?
#
loop_
_entity_poly.entity_id
_entity_poly.type
_entity_poly.pdbx_seq_one_letter_code
_entity_poly.pdbx_strand_id
1 'polypeptide(L)'
;MTDGARERLARAQAELLTALLAGGPSPGGFDERLLRVEARSLLAKRRGIVAMLAPEAVDALADRFRPLFDEYALAHPRVAGSRAREDAAAFTAWARDRGALPPVKPKRWWRRTAS
;
A
#
# COMPACT_ATOMS: atom_id res chain seq x y z
N MET A 1 19.70 23.66 -23.81
CA MET A 1 19.72 22.24 -24.21
C MET A 1 19.47 21.25 -23.05
N THR A 2 19.58 21.66 -21.78
CA THR A 2 19.47 20.77 -20.60
C THR A 2 18.04 20.53 -20.11
N ASP A 3 17.10 21.45 -20.38
CA ASP A 3 15.74 21.40 -19.83
C ASP A 3 14.93 20.22 -20.39
N GLY A 4 14.91 20.06 -21.72
CA GLY A 4 14.23 18.92 -22.36
C GLY A 4 14.86 17.55 -22.04
N ALA A 5 16.14 17.50 -21.63
CA ALA A 5 16.76 16.25 -21.18
C ALA A 5 16.28 15.85 -19.78
N ARG A 6 16.16 16.82 -18.88
CA ARG A 6 15.63 16.62 -17.53
C ARG A 6 14.16 16.22 -17.54
N GLU A 7 13.35 16.85 -18.38
CA GLU A 7 11.92 16.51 -18.54
C GLU A 7 11.71 15.07 -19.03
N ARG A 8 12.51 14.62 -20.02
CA ARG A 8 12.45 13.24 -20.51
C ARG A 8 12.81 12.24 -19.42
N LEU A 9 13.82 12.53 -18.61
CA LEU A 9 14.19 11.67 -17.48
C LEU A 9 13.08 11.62 -16.43
N ALA A 10 12.52 12.76 -16.03
CA ALA A 10 11.43 12.81 -15.07
C ALA A 10 10.20 12.03 -15.55
N ARG A 11 9.88 12.10 -16.85
CA ARG A 11 8.80 11.31 -17.46
C ARG A 11 9.09 9.81 -17.39
N ALA A 12 10.29 9.38 -17.81
CA ALA A 12 10.67 7.97 -17.74
C ALA A 12 10.65 7.42 -16.30
N GLN A 13 11.04 8.24 -15.31
CA GLN A 13 10.94 7.88 -13.89
C GLN A 13 9.47 7.73 -13.44
N ALA A 14 8.59 8.62 -13.87
CA ALA A 14 7.16 8.54 -13.55
C ALA A 14 6.49 7.29 -14.19
N GLU A 15 6.83 6.98 -15.43
CA GLU A 15 6.38 5.77 -16.13
C GLU A 15 6.85 4.50 -15.39
N LEU A 16 8.13 4.45 -14.98
CA LEU A 16 8.68 3.34 -14.21
C LEU A 16 7.98 3.17 -12.86
N LEU A 17 7.74 4.27 -12.12
CA LEU A 17 7.02 4.21 -10.86
C LEU A 17 5.58 3.72 -11.05
N THR A 18 4.93 4.12 -12.14
CA THR A 18 3.57 3.66 -12.47
C THR A 18 3.57 2.16 -12.77
N ALA A 19 4.54 1.65 -13.53
CA ALA A 19 4.68 0.22 -13.81
C ALA A 19 4.90 -0.60 -12.52
N LEU A 20 5.76 -0.12 -11.63
CA LEU A 20 6.12 -0.83 -10.39
C LEU A 20 5.04 -0.79 -9.31
N LEU A 21 4.33 0.34 -9.18
CA LEU A 21 3.47 0.60 -8.02
C LEU A 21 1.98 0.59 -8.33
N ALA A 22 1.59 0.82 -9.60
CA ALA A 22 0.22 0.97 -10.04
C ALA A 22 -0.19 -0.02 -11.16
N GLY A 23 0.71 -0.92 -11.58
CA GLY A 23 0.42 -1.89 -12.63
C GLY A 23 0.33 -1.28 -14.04
N GLY A 24 1.01 -0.15 -14.27
CA GLY A 24 1.12 0.45 -15.61
C GLY A 24 1.96 -0.39 -16.59
N PRO A 25 1.95 -0.03 -17.89
CA PRO A 25 2.74 -0.71 -18.91
C PRO A 25 4.25 -0.57 -18.64
N SER A 26 5.04 -1.54 -19.08
CA SER A 26 6.50 -1.47 -19.03
C SER A 26 7.00 -0.29 -19.87
N PRO A 27 7.81 0.63 -19.31
CA PRO A 27 8.44 1.68 -20.11
C PRO A 27 9.43 1.08 -21.12
N GLY A 28 9.67 1.80 -22.22
CA GLY A 28 10.62 1.38 -23.24
C GLY A 28 12.04 1.20 -22.66
N GLY A 29 12.72 0.12 -23.07
CA GLY A 29 14.08 -0.19 -22.62
C GLY A 29 14.19 -0.97 -21.31
N PHE A 30 13.07 -1.30 -20.65
CA PHE A 30 13.05 -2.17 -19.48
C PHE A 30 12.56 -3.58 -19.84
N ASP A 31 13.14 -4.58 -19.18
CA ASP A 31 12.66 -5.96 -19.27
C ASP A 31 11.36 -6.12 -18.46
N GLU A 32 10.27 -6.38 -19.16
CA GLU A 32 8.94 -6.53 -18.58
C GLU A 32 8.87 -7.64 -17.52
N ARG A 33 9.59 -8.75 -17.70
CA ARG A 33 9.62 -9.86 -16.74
C ARG A 33 10.35 -9.43 -15.46
N LEU A 34 11.47 -8.71 -15.58
CA LEU A 34 12.16 -8.16 -14.41
C LEU A 34 11.30 -7.15 -13.67
N LEU A 35 10.60 -6.26 -14.37
CA LEU A 35 9.68 -5.32 -13.73
C LEU A 35 8.55 -6.02 -12.97
N ARG A 36 7.98 -7.10 -13.53
CA ARG A 36 6.97 -7.90 -12.81
C ARG A 36 7.53 -8.56 -11.55
N VAL A 37 8.77 -9.03 -11.59
CA VAL A 37 9.44 -9.59 -10.39
C VAL A 37 9.61 -8.49 -9.34
N GLU A 38 10.09 -7.32 -9.74
CA GLU A 38 10.31 -6.20 -8.82
C GLU A 38 9.00 -5.69 -8.21
N ALA A 39 7.94 -5.52 -9.02
CA ALA A 39 6.62 -5.13 -8.53
C ALA A 39 6.08 -6.11 -7.47
N ARG A 40 6.27 -7.42 -7.68
CA ARG A 40 5.89 -8.47 -6.70
C ARG A 40 6.73 -8.37 -5.42
N SER A 41 8.03 -8.13 -5.53
CA SER A 41 8.92 -7.94 -4.38
C SER A 41 8.53 -6.72 -3.54
N LEU A 42 8.22 -5.59 -4.20
CA LEU A 42 7.74 -4.38 -3.55
C LEU A 42 6.41 -4.59 -2.84
N LEU A 43 5.46 -5.27 -3.50
CA LEU A 43 4.18 -5.64 -2.90
C LEU A 43 4.35 -6.53 -1.66
N ALA A 44 5.20 -7.56 -1.75
CA ALA A 44 5.50 -8.45 -0.63
C ALA A 44 6.13 -7.69 0.55
N LYS A 45 7.07 -6.78 0.28
CA LYS A 45 7.69 -5.92 1.29
C LYS A 45 6.66 -5.01 1.97
N ARG A 46 5.80 -4.36 1.17
CA ARG A 46 4.70 -3.52 1.68
C ARG A 46 3.79 -4.31 2.61
N ARG A 47 3.39 -5.52 2.19
CA ARG A 47 2.56 -6.44 2.98
C ARG A 47 3.23 -6.83 4.30
N GLY A 48 4.53 -7.18 4.26
CA GLY A 48 5.30 -7.52 5.46
C GLY A 48 5.40 -6.38 6.48
N ILE A 49 5.58 -5.15 5.99
CA ILE A 49 5.59 -3.95 6.85
C ILE A 49 4.22 -3.74 7.52
N VAL A 50 3.11 -3.91 6.77
CA VAL A 50 1.76 -3.79 7.35
C VAL A 50 1.51 -4.90 8.37
N ALA A 51 1.95 -6.13 8.11
CA ALA A 51 1.84 -7.22 9.08
C ALA A 51 2.58 -6.92 10.39
N MET A 52 3.76 -6.29 10.30
CA MET A 52 4.50 -5.85 11.48
C MET A 52 3.81 -4.70 12.24
N LEU A 53 3.15 -3.77 11.53
CA LEU A 53 2.56 -2.56 12.12
C LEU A 53 1.12 -2.75 12.60
N ALA A 54 0.40 -3.73 12.07
CA ALA A 54 -1.01 -4.01 12.40
C ALA A 54 -1.25 -5.52 12.62
N PRO A 55 -0.51 -6.18 13.55
CA PRO A 55 -0.62 -7.62 13.77
C PRO A 55 -2.04 -8.05 14.13
N GLU A 56 -2.74 -7.31 14.98
CA GLU A 56 -4.14 -7.58 15.36
C GLU A 56 -5.10 -7.65 14.15
N ALA A 57 -4.87 -6.80 13.14
CA ALA A 57 -5.68 -6.83 11.92
C ALA A 57 -5.31 -8.03 11.04
N VAL A 58 -4.03 -8.41 10.99
CA VAL A 58 -3.59 -9.61 10.28
C VAL A 58 -4.15 -10.87 10.93
N ASP A 59 -4.09 -10.97 12.25
CA ASP A 59 -4.62 -12.09 13.01
C ASP A 59 -6.13 -12.23 12.83
N ALA A 60 -6.87 -11.10 12.87
CA ALA A 60 -8.30 -11.10 12.61
C ALA A 60 -8.69 -11.52 11.18
N LEU A 61 -7.83 -11.23 10.19
CA LEU A 61 -8.08 -11.60 8.79
C LEU A 61 -7.57 -13.01 8.45
N ALA A 62 -6.62 -13.54 9.19
CA ALA A 62 -5.97 -14.83 8.96
C ALA A 62 -5.59 -15.00 7.46
N ASP A 63 -5.98 -16.11 6.83
CA ASP A 63 -5.69 -16.42 5.43
C ASP A 63 -6.24 -15.38 4.44
N ARG A 64 -7.23 -14.57 4.85
CA ARG A 64 -7.79 -13.49 4.02
C ARG A 64 -6.89 -12.27 3.95
N PHE A 65 -5.89 -12.13 4.85
CA PHE A 65 -5.01 -10.97 4.88
C PHE A 65 -4.29 -10.76 3.55
N ARG A 66 -3.67 -11.81 3.01
CA ARG A 66 -2.89 -11.73 1.77
C ARG A 66 -3.73 -11.28 0.57
N PRO A 67 -4.84 -11.97 0.20
CA PRO A 67 -5.64 -11.55 -0.95
C PRO A 67 -6.28 -10.17 -0.76
N LEU A 68 -6.74 -9.83 0.44
CA LEU A 68 -7.31 -8.49 0.71
C LEU A 68 -6.26 -7.39 0.64
N PHE A 69 -5.04 -7.65 1.12
CA PHE A 69 -3.97 -6.67 1.02
C PHE A 69 -3.57 -6.41 -0.43
N ASP A 70 -3.56 -7.45 -1.27
CA ASP A 70 -3.21 -7.30 -2.68
C ASP A 70 -4.26 -6.49 -3.44
N GLU A 71 -5.55 -6.74 -3.16
CA GLU A 71 -6.66 -5.93 -3.69
C GLU A 71 -6.55 -4.47 -3.24
N TYR A 72 -6.33 -4.24 -1.94
CA TYR A 72 -6.09 -2.91 -1.40
C TYR A 72 -4.91 -2.22 -2.09
N ALA A 73 -3.78 -2.91 -2.24
CA ALA A 73 -2.56 -2.33 -2.77
C ALA A 73 -2.69 -1.92 -4.25
N LEU A 74 -3.46 -2.69 -5.03
CA LEU A 74 -3.79 -2.35 -6.42
C LEU A 74 -4.68 -1.10 -6.50
N ALA A 75 -5.69 -1.00 -5.63
CA ALA A 75 -6.58 0.18 -5.57
C ALA A 75 -5.91 1.42 -4.95
N HIS A 76 -4.83 1.22 -4.18
CA HIS A 76 -4.10 2.28 -3.47
C HIS A 76 -2.59 2.20 -3.75
N PRO A 77 -2.14 2.54 -4.98
CA PRO A 77 -0.73 2.63 -5.30
C PRO A 77 0.01 3.55 -4.33
N ARG A 78 1.24 3.17 -3.94
CA ARG A 78 2.09 4.02 -3.08
C ARG A 78 2.51 5.26 -3.86
N VAL A 79 2.38 6.43 -3.22
CA VAL A 79 3.03 7.65 -3.68
C VAL A 79 4.34 7.85 -2.91
N ALA A 80 5.31 8.51 -3.53
CA ALA A 80 6.57 8.83 -2.87
C ALA A 80 6.31 9.65 -1.59
N GLY A 81 6.96 9.27 -0.48
CA GLY A 81 6.83 9.95 0.81
C GLY A 81 5.71 9.46 1.73
N SER A 82 4.81 8.57 1.28
CA SER A 82 3.80 7.98 2.18
C SER A 82 4.45 7.19 3.31
N ARG A 83 4.04 7.44 4.56
CA ARG A 83 4.63 6.75 5.71
C ARG A 83 4.11 5.32 5.81
N ALA A 84 4.92 4.43 6.38
CA ALA A 84 4.53 3.03 6.59
C ALA A 84 3.30 2.88 7.52
N ARG A 85 3.25 3.68 8.59
CA ARG A 85 2.13 3.68 9.56
C ARG A 85 0.82 4.15 8.95
N GLU A 86 0.87 5.16 8.09
CA GLU A 86 -0.31 5.67 7.39
C GLU A 86 -0.92 4.60 6.48
N ASP A 87 -0.07 3.84 5.76
CA ASP A 87 -0.53 2.75 4.90
C ASP A 87 -1.15 1.58 5.68
N ALA A 88 -0.57 1.22 6.83
CA ALA A 88 -1.16 0.20 7.70
C ALA A 88 -2.53 0.65 8.24
N ALA A 89 -2.65 1.92 8.64
CA ALA A 89 -3.92 2.50 9.09
C ALA A 89 -4.95 2.55 7.95
N ALA A 90 -4.55 2.96 6.76
CA ALA A 90 -5.41 3.03 5.57
C ALA A 90 -5.89 1.63 5.15
N PHE A 91 -5.02 0.62 5.12
CA PHE A 91 -5.42 -0.76 4.88
C PHE A 91 -6.46 -1.24 5.90
N THR A 92 -6.22 -0.98 7.19
CA THR A 92 -7.12 -1.39 8.28
C THR A 92 -8.49 -0.69 8.17
N ALA A 93 -8.51 0.58 7.77
CA ALA A 93 -9.75 1.31 7.51
C ALA A 93 -10.48 0.74 6.30
N TRP A 94 -9.78 0.59 5.17
CA TRP A 94 -10.31 0.01 3.94
C TRP A 94 -10.92 -1.39 4.15
N ALA A 95 -10.24 -2.26 4.90
CA ALA A 95 -10.73 -3.60 5.21
C ALA A 95 -11.98 -3.56 6.10
N ARG A 96 -12.08 -2.59 7.02
CA ARG A 96 -13.27 -2.40 7.87
C ARG A 96 -14.45 -1.88 7.08
N ASP A 97 -14.25 -0.94 6.17
CA ASP A 97 -15.31 -0.38 5.33
C ASP A 97 -15.92 -1.45 4.42
N ARG A 98 -15.14 -2.49 4.08
CA ARG A 98 -15.59 -3.68 3.34
C ARG A 98 -16.18 -4.78 4.25
N GLY A 99 -16.32 -4.54 5.55
CA GLY A 99 -16.81 -5.52 6.52
C GLY A 99 -15.86 -6.69 6.76
N ALA A 100 -14.60 -6.62 6.32
CA ALA A 100 -13.62 -7.68 6.54
C ALA A 100 -13.02 -7.64 7.95
N LEU A 101 -13.02 -6.46 8.59
CA LEU A 101 -12.60 -6.28 9.97
C LEU A 101 -13.77 -5.81 10.86
N PRO A 102 -13.79 -6.20 12.14
CA PRO A 102 -14.78 -5.70 13.08
C PRO A 102 -14.63 -4.18 13.31
N PRO A 103 -15.72 -3.50 13.72
CA PRO A 103 -15.66 -2.08 14.07
C PRO A 103 -14.70 -1.85 15.23
N VAL A 104 -14.00 -0.71 15.22
CA VAL A 104 -13.20 -0.29 16.38
C VAL A 104 -14.18 -0.05 17.54
N LYS A 105 -14.03 -0.83 18.62
CA LYS A 105 -14.76 -0.52 19.86
C LYS A 105 -14.20 0.80 20.41
N PRO A 106 -15.01 1.85 20.59
CA PRO A 106 -14.52 3.08 21.20
C PRO A 106 -14.01 2.76 22.60
N LYS A 107 -12.78 3.19 22.94
CA LYS A 107 -12.27 3.10 24.31
C LYS A 107 -13.22 3.93 25.19
N ARG A 108 -13.96 3.26 26.07
CA ARG A 108 -14.86 3.91 27.04
C ARG A 108 -14.04 4.64 28.10
N TRP A 109 -13.58 5.87 27.81
CA TRP A 109 -12.81 6.67 28.76
C TRP A 109 -13.61 7.75 29.51
N TRP A 110 -14.90 7.94 29.20
CA TRP A 110 -15.75 9.00 29.77
C TRP A 110 -16.83 8.52 30.76
N ARG A 111 -16.56 7.49 31.57
CA ARG A 111 -17.42 7.16 32.74
C ARG A 111 -16.61 7.25 34.04
N ARG A 112 -16.13 8.43 34.39
CA ARG A 112 -15.64 8.79 35.74
C ARG A 112 -15.47 10.32 35.83
N THR A 113 -16.59 11.03 35.84
CA THR A 113 -16.73 12.40 36.37
C THR A 113 -18.21 12.75 36.42
N ALA A 114 -18.93 12.09 37.34
CA ALA A 114 -20.23 12.52 37.84
C ALA A 114 -20.54 11.67 39.08
N SER A 115 -19.96 12.07 40.22
CA SER A 115 -20.46 11.74 41.55
C SER A 115 -20.25 12.97 42.40
#